data_AF-A0A7S3RNI8-F1
#
_entry.id   AF-A0A7S3RNI8-F1
#
_cell.length_a   1.000
_cell.length_b   1.000
_cell.length_c   1.000
_cell.angle_alpha   90.00
_cell.angle_beta   90.00
_cell.angle_gamma   90.00
#
_symmetry.space_group_name_H-M   'P 1'
#
loop_
_entity.id
_entity.type
_entity.pdbx_description
1 polymer ?
#
loop_
_entity_poly.entity_id
_entity_poly.type
_entity_poly.pdbx_seq_one_letter_code
_entity_poly.pdbx_strand_id
1 'polypeptide(L)'
;GVTLCGHGGCYDCLTQAVSESRSCPLCKKPLTEEGIFECGTSIEAGCEAEAAGLQLLDEYGTKLTRLCIEVAAIKEARGKAVVFSAWTRLLTLAGDALAANGVRVASLVGSLDKKRAA
;
A
#
# COMPACT_ATOMS: atom_id res chain seq x y z
N GLY A 1 8.29 1.75 7.34
CA GLY A 1 8.02 3.18 7.52
C GLY A 1 7.78 3.86 6.18
N VAL A 2 7.01 4.94 6.19
CA VAL A 2 6.78 5.82 5.04
C VAL A 2 7.10 7.24 5.45
N THR A 3 7.80 7.98 4.61
CA THR A 3 8.13 9.40 4.84
C THR A 3 7.01 10.33 4.35
N LEU A 4 6.95 11.57 4.83
CA LEU A 4 6.02 12.62 4.37
C LEU A 4 6.06 12.85 2.86
N CYS A 5 7.23 12.65 2.25
CA CYS A 5 7.40 12.77 0.80
C CYS A 5 6.95 11.53 0.00
N GLY A 6 6.35 10.54 0.67
CA GLY A 6 5.76 9.34 0.07
C GLY A 6 6.75 8.20 -0.20
N HIS A 7 8.02 8.34 0.16
CA HIS A 7 9.01 7.28 -0.02
C HIS A 7 9.00 6.31 1.17
N GLY A 8 8.98 5.01 0.86
CA GLY A 8 8.93 3.93 1.85
C GLY A 8 10.26 3.20 2.03
N GLY A 9 10.44 2.57 3.19
CA GLY A 9 11.61 1.79 3.58
C GLY A 9 11.42 1.12 4.94
N CYS A 10 12.44 0.43 5.45
CA CYS A 10 12.44 -0.01 6.85
C CYS A 10 12.32 1.22 7.76
N TYR A 11 11.48 1.15 8.81
CA TYR A 11 11.27 2.30 9.71
C TYR A 11 12.58 2.72 10.38
N ASP A 12 13.30 1.77 10.99
CA ASP A 12 14.56 2.04 11.67
C ASP A 12 15.62 2.62 10.72
N CYS A 13 15.73 2.07 9.50
CA CYS A 13 16.68 2.56 8.50
C CYS A 13 16.34 3.98 8.03
N LEU A 14 15.04 4.31 7.91
CA LEU A 14 14.62 5.66 7.55
C LEU A 14 14.92 6.64 8.67
N THR A 15 14.60 6.28 9.93
CA THR A 15 14.86 7.12 11.10
C THR A 15 16.36 7.41 11.24
N GLN A 16 17.21 6.39 11.11
CA GLN A 16 18.67 6.58 11.15
C GLN A 16 19.18 7.47 10.00
N ALA A 17 18.75 7.22 8.77
CA ALA A 17 19.23 8.01 7.63
C ALA A 17 18.78 9.49 7.70
N VAL A 18 17.60 9.74 8.27
CA VAL A 18 17.05 11.09 8.44
C VAL A 18 17.73 11.82 9.61
N SER A 19 18.06 11.12 10.70
CA SER A 19 18.76 11.74 11.83
C SER A 19 20.15 12.25 11.46
N GLU A 20 20.86 11.53 10.58
CA GLU A 20 22.19 11.91 10.07
C GLU A 20 22.12 13.03 9.02
N SER A 21 21.21 12.92 8.05
CA SER A 21 21.21 13.79 6.86
C SER A 21 20.18 14.92 6.87
N ARG A 22 19.22 14.90 7.81
CA ARG A 22 18.05 15.79 7.87
C ARG A 22 17.30 15.90 6.54
N SER A 23 17.33 14.82 5.77
CA SER A 23 16.76 14.76 4.41
C SER A 23 16.27 13.35 4.09
N CYS A 24 15.31 13.25 3.17
CA CYS A 24 14.88 11.96 2.65
C CYS A 24 16.05 11.30 1.89
N PRO A 25 16.43 10.04 2.21
CA PRO A 25 17.56 9.38 1.55
C PRO A 25 17.36 9.20 0.04
N LEU A 26 16.10 9.15 -0.42
CA LEU A 26 15.70 8.87 -1.80
C LEU A 26 15.55 10.13 -2.67
N CYS A 27 14.89 11.19 -2.17
CA CYS A 27 14.63 12.39 -2.96
C CYS A 27 15.32 13.66 -2.45
N LYS A 28 16.07 13.56 -1.35
CA LYS A 28 16.84 14.66 -0.72
C LYS A 28 16.01 15.86 -0.26
N LYS A 29 14.67 15.76 -0.24
CA LYS A 29 13.82 16.80 0.37
C LYS A 29 14.12 16.90 1.87
N PRO A 30 14.08 18.11 2.46
CA PRO A 30 14.18 18.29 3.90
C PRO A 30 13.14 17.44 4.64
N LEU A 31 13.59 16.70 5.65
CA LEU A 31 12.75 15.79 6.41
C LEU A 31 13.28 15.68 7.85
N THR A 32 12.37 15.69 8.82
CA THR A 32 12.63 15.37 10.23
C THR A 32 12.01 14.02 10.57
N GLU A 33 12.42 13.43 11.70
CA GLU A 33 11.92 12.12 12.16
C GLU A 33 10.39 12.11 12.35
N GLU A 34 9.80 13.24 12.74
CA GLU A 34 8.34 13.44 12.85
C GLU A 34 7.61 13.20 11.52
N GLY A 35 8.34 13.32 10.41
CA GLY A 35 7.85 13.05 9.07
C GLY A 35 7.93 11.58 8.65
N ILE A 36 8.21 10.66 9.57
CA ILE A 36 8.27 9.22 9.31
C ILE A 36 7.10 8.54 10.03
N PHE A 37 6.29 7.82 9.25
CA PHE A 37 5.14 7.08 9.74
C PHE A 37 5.46 5.59 9.79
N GLU A 38 5.18 4.96 10.92
CA GLU A 38 5.21 3.52 11.04
C GLU A 38 3.98 2.91 10.35
N CYS A 39 4.19 1.83 9.59
CA CYS A 39 3.08 1.08 9.03
C CYS A 39 2.66 0.05 10.07
N GLY A 40 1.55 0.30 10.78
CA GLY A 40 1.04 -0.62 11.78
C GLY A 40 0.73 -2.00 11.17
N THR A 41 1.18 -3.06 11.86
CA THR A 41 0.74 -4.44 11.60
C THR A 41 -0.27 -4.84 12.67
N SER A 42 -1.52 -4.41 12.56
CA SER A 42 -2.60 -5.09 13.27
C SER A 42 -2.95 -6.36 12.49
N ILE A 43 -2.11 -7.38 12.60
CA ILE A 43 -2.55 -8.75 12.28
C ILE A 43 -3.28 -9.24 13.52
N GLU A 44 -4.56 -8.89 13.65
CA GLU A 44 -5.46 -9.73 14.43
C GLU A 44 -5.72 -10.96 13.55
N ALA A 45 -4.98 -12.02 13.83
CA ALA A 45 -5.14 -13.32 13.21
C ALA A 45 -6.47 -13.92 13.69
N GLY A 46 -7.55 -13.60 13.00
CA GLY A 46 -8.85 -14.18 13.30
C GLY A 46 -9.92 -13.67 12.36
N CYS A 47 -10.11 -14.33 11.22
CA CYS A 47 -11.45 -14.45 10.63
C CYS A 47 -11.51 -15.63 9.67
N GLU A 48 -12.46 -16.50 9.97
CA GLU A 48 -12.89 -17.67 9.22
C GLU A 48 -13.48 -17.20 7.88
N ALA A 49 -12.63 -17.01 6.87
CA ALA A 49 -13.03 -16.70 5.49
C ALA A 49 -12.53 -17.78 4.52
N GLU A 50 -12.59 -19.05 4.95
CA GLU A 50 -11.84 -20.14 4.32
C GLU A 50 -12.34 -20.47 2.90
N ALA A 51 -13.65 -20.42 2.64
CA ALA A 51 -14.20 -20.82 1.33
C ALA A 51 -13.94 -19.80 0.19
N ALA A 52 -14.14 -18.50 0.45
CA ALA A 52 -13.85 -17.45 -0.55
C ALA A 52 -12.35 -17.12 -0.61
N GLY A 53 -11.67 -17.22 0.53
CA GLY A 53 -10.23 -17.02 0.63
C GLY A 53 -9.42 -18.05 -0.17
N LEU A 54 -9.83 -19.33 -0.17
CA LEU A 54 -9.17 -20.41 -0.93
C LEU A 54 -9.24 -20.18 -2.45
N GLN A 55 -10.41 -19.80 -3.01
CA GLN A 55 -10.55 -19.53 -4.45
C GLN A 55 -9.73 -18.31 -4.89
N LEU A 56 -9.70 -17.25 -4.07
CA LEU A 56 -8.86 -16.08 -4.33
C LEU A 56 -7.37 -16.39 -4.18
N LEU A 57 -6.99 -17.33 -3.30
CA LEU A 57 -5.60 -17.75 -3.11
C LEU A 57 -5.03 -18.41 -4.37
N ASP A 58 -5.81 -19.29 -5.00
CA ASP A 58 -5.41 -19.99 -6.22
C ASP A 58 -5.32 -19.05 -7.43
N GLU A 59 -6.14 -17.99 -7.47
CA GLU A 59 -6.18 -17.04 -8.60
C GLU A 59 -5.17 -15.89 -8.46
N TYR A 60 -4.97 -15.34 -7.25
CA TYR A 60 -4.22 -14.09 -7.04
C TYR A 60 -3.06 -14.20 -6.03
N GLY A 61 -2.95 -15.31 -5.31
CA GLY A 61 -1.94 -15.54 -4.28
C GLY A 61 -2.18 -14.78 -2.96
N THR A 62 -1.42 -15.17 -1.94
CA THR A 62 -1.67 -14.82 -0.52
C THR A 62 -1.79 -13.32 -0.23
N LYS A 63 -1.01 -12.46 -0.90
CA LYS A 63 -1.03 -11.01 -0.65
C LYS A 63 -2.29 -10.33 -1.15
N LEU A 64 -2.74 -10.69 -2.36
CA LEU A 64 -3.93 -10.10 -2.96
C LEU A 64 -5.20 -10.66 -2.33
N THR A 65 -5.21 -11.95 -1.98
CA THR A 65 -6.30 -12.54 -1.20
C THR A 65 -6.49 -11.78 0.11
N ARG A 66 -5.40 -11.57 0.86
CA ARG A 66 -5.47 -10.82 2.12
C ARG A 66 -5.93 -9.39 1.90
N LEU A 67 -5.42 -8.71 0.87
CA LEU A 67 -5.87 -7.36 0.51
C LEU A 67 -7.38 -7.32 0.24
N CYS A 68 -7.92 -8.29 -0.49
CA CYS A 68 -9.36 -8.35 -0.80
C CYS A 68 -10.19 -8.54 0.48
N ILE A 69 -9.75 -9.40 1.40
CA ILE A 69 -10.41 -9.61 2.70
C ILE A 69 -10.44 -8.31 3.52
N GLU A 70 -9.29 -7.65 3.67
CA GLU A 70 -9.19 -6.39 4.44
C GLU A 70 -10.07 -5.28 3.83
N VAL A 71 -10.04 -5.12 2.49
CA VAL A 71 -10.84 -4.10 1.81
C VAL A 71 -12.34 -4.43 1.88
N ALA A 72 -12.73 -5.71 1.88
CA ALA A 72 -14.11 -6.13 2.08
C ALA A 72 -14.63 -5.72 3.47
N ALA A 73 -13.85 -5.97 4.53
CA ALA A 73 -14.20 -5.54 5.88
C ALA A 73 -14.32 -4.00 5.99
N ILE A 74 -13.39 -3.25 5.38
CA ILE A 74 -13.47 -1.78 5.32
C ILE A 74 -14.73 -1.31 4.57
N LYS A 75 -15.10 -2.00 3.47
CA LYS A 75 -16.31 -1.69 2.70
C LYS A 75 -17.58 -1.91 3.53
N GLU A 76 -17.66 -2.98 4.31
CA GLU A 76 -18.78 -3.24 5.22
C GLU A 76 -18.92 -2.14 6.27
N ALA A 77 -17.79 -1.67 6.81
CA ALA A 77 -17.73 -0.50 7.68
C ALA A 77 -17.95 0.85 6.96
N ARG A 78 -18.28 0.84 5.66
CA ARG A 78 -18.45 2.03 4.78
C ARG A 78 -17.21 2.94 4.73
N GLY A 79 -16.03 2.39 4.98
CA GLY A 79 -14.75 3.08 4.90
C GLY A 79 -14.21 3.20 3.46
N LYS A 80 -13.06 3.86 3.33
CA LYS A 80 -12.30 3.97 2.08
C LYS A 80 -10.87 3.51 2.33
N ALA A 81 -10.29 2.80 1.38
CA ALA A 81 -8.90 2.36 1.41
C ALA A 81 -8.11 2.99 0.26
N VAL A 82 -6.83 3.27 0.52
CA VAL A 82 -5.87 3.69 -0.51
C VAL A 82 -4.76 2.64 -0.54
N VAL A 83 -4.54 2.04 -1.69
CA VAL A 83 -3.53 0.97 -1.88
C VAL A 83 -2.36 1.53 -2.67
N PHE A 84 -1.15 1.38 -2.14
CA PHE A 84 0.09 1.77 -2.79
C PHE A 84 0.89 0.55 -3.23
N SER A 85 1.52 0.64 -4.40
CA SER A 85 2.50 -0.34 -4.87
C SER A 85 3.48 0.33 -5.81
N ALA A 86 4.75 -0.08 -5.73
CA ALA A 86 5.80 0.36 -6.64
C ALA A 86 5.62 -0.20 -8.07
N TRP A 87 4.84 -1.27 -8.22
CA TRP A 87 4.65 -1.97 -9.48
C TRP A 87 3.27 -1.67 -10.03
N THR A 88 3.21 -0.92 -11.14
CA THR A 88 1.95 -0.59 -11.82
C THR A 88 1.13 -1.84 -12.16
N ARG A 89 1.80 -2.89 -12.66
CA ARG A 89 1.14 -4.17 -12.98
C ARG A 89 0.44 -4.79 -11.76
N LEU A 90 1.03 -4.65 -10.57
CA LEU A 90 0.40 -5.15 -9.34
C LEU A 90 -0.81 -4.30 -8.94
N LEU A 91 -0.77 -2.97 -9.16
CA LEU A 91 -1.95 -2.11 -8.95
C LEU A 91 -3.09 -2.46 -9.89
N THR A 92 -2.80 -2.77 -11.15
CA THR A 92 -3.81 -3.25 -12.09
C THR A 92 -4.43 -4.56 -11.60
N LEU A 93 -3.60 -5.55 -11.26
CA LEU A 93 -4.06 -6.84 -10.77
C LEU A 93 -4.89 -6.72 -9.49
N ALA A 94 -4.45 -5.89 -8.54
CA ALA A 94 -5.21 -5.61 -7.32
C ALA A 94 -6.55 -4.93 -7.62
N GLY A 95 -6.57 -4.00 -8.59
CA GLY A 95 -7.79 -3.33 -9.03
C GLY A 95 -8.80 -4.30 -9.63
N ASP A 96 -8.35 -5.22 -10.50
CA ASP A 96 -9.19 -6.23 -11.13
C ASP A 96 -9.77 -7.21 -10.10
N ALA A 97 -8.93 -7.71 -9.18
CA ALA A 97 -9.36 -8.59 -8.10
C ALA A 97 -10.41 -7.92 -7.19
N LEU A 98 -10.19 -6.66 -6.80
CA LEU A 98 -11.15 -5.90 -5.98
C LEU A 98 -12.46 -5.63 -6.73
N ALA A 99 -12.39 -5.30 -8.02
CA ALA A 99 -13.57 -5.07 -8.86
C ALA A 99 -14.41 -6.34 -9.03
N ALA A 100 -13.76 -7.49 -9.24
CA ALA A 100 -14.43 -8.79 -9.32
C ALA A 100 -15.19 -9.13 -8.01
N ASN A 101 -14.69 -8.65 -6.86
CA ASN A 101 -15.33 -8.79 -5.55
C ASN A 101 -16.31 -7.62 -5.23
N GLY A 102 -16.74 -6.86 -6.25
CA GLY A 102 -17.75 -5.82 -6.12
C GLY A 102 -17.30 -4.58 -5.34
N VAL A 103 -15.99 -4.31 -5.26
CA VAL A 103 -15.44 -3.07 -4.69
C VAL A 103 -15.28 -2.06 -5.83
N ARG A 104 -15.75 -0.82 -5.62
CA ARG A 104 -15.50 0.27 -6.58
C ARG A 104 -14.05 0.74 -6.44
N VAL A 105 -13.30 0.67 -7.53
CA VAL A 105 -11.88 1.04 -7.57
C VAL A 105 -11.68 2.25 -8.47
N ALA A 106 -10.81 3.17 -8.04
CA ALA A 106 -10.23 4.21 -8.88
C ALA A 106 -8.71 4.04 -8.85
N SER A 107 -8.05 4.15 -10.00
CA SER A 107 -6.61 3.98 -10.12
C SER A 107 -5.94 5.28 -10.56
N LEU A 108 -4.86 5.64 -9.88
CA LEU A 108 -3.98 6.75 -10.25
C LEU A 108 -2.61 6.17 -10.59
N VAL A 109 -2.34 6.00 -11.87
CA VAL A 109 -1.01 5.60 -12.35
C VAL A 109 -0.31 6.83 -12.91
N GLY A 110 0.81 7.21 -12.30
CA GLY A 110 1.65 8.27 -12.85
C GLY A 110 2.27 7.83 -14.18
N SER A 111 2.02 8.56 -15.27
CA SER A 111 2.81 8.42 -16.49
C SER A 111 4.16 9.14 -16.30
N LEU A 112 5.25 8.46 -16.69
CA LEU A 112 6.61 9.03 -16.72
C LEU A 112 6.70 10.25 -17.65
N ASP A 113 5.83 10.35 -18.67
CA ASP A 113 5.87 11.41 -19.67
C ASP A 113 5.61 12.79 -19.05
N LYS A 114 4.78 12.84 -18.00
CA LYS A 114 4.47 14.08 -17.27
C LYS A 114 5.57 14.51 -16.29
N LYS A 115 6.52 13.61 -15.97
CA LYS A 115 7.64 13.89 -15.06
C LYS A 115 8.88 14.48 -15.76
N ARG A 116 8.99 14.35 -17.09
CA ARG A 116 10.09 14.91 -17.90
C ARG A 116 9.82 16.32 -18.41
N ALA A 117 8.58 16.80 -18.31
CA ALA A 117 8.14 18.11 -18.82
C ALA A 117 7.95 19.17 -17.71
N ALA A 118 8.37 18.87 -16.47
CA ALA A 118 8.35 19.76 -15.31
C ALA A 118 9.74 19.83 -14.70
#